data_AF-T0DUJ8-F1
#
_entry.id   AF-T0DUJ8-F1
#
_cell.length_a   1.000
_cell.length_b   1.000
_cell.length_c   1.000
_cell.angle_alpha   90.00
_cell.angle_beta   90.00
_cell.angle_gamma   90.00
#
_symmetry.space_group_name_H-M   'P 1'
#
loop_
_entity.id
_entity.type
_entity.pdbx_description
1 polymer ?
#
loop_
_entity_poly.entity_id
_entity_poly.type
_entity_poly.pdbx_seq_one_letter_code
_entity_poly.pdbx_strand_id
1 'polypeptide(L)'
;MQDAKLNSNPLIRSVIHTSFRTAVRDLGFPEIPKDSFQREISPYLRAPGSLFDDSPETLEKLWNAILRGEVVVTEMEGDTIVFYVRGSVGQRVLDVRLAWHGLQWHVTSVVSMYHRPLLRWNWFYRIAFAVSVVVAGIIGYAVHAPQSASKPATASTGQWDSVTTGVGQAKTTVNTTTNTTTSAVPQTGNDTSAASDNTTSNTTGNSTSGGTGHSTSSSASAYTFTLKPGMSIHDLSVFLHAHQLIHEPAVQFDMVLKNAGLDRTIRPGRYTFKPGMTKSQILHVIKSGPSK
;
A
#
# COMPACT_ATOMS: atom_id res chain seq x y z
N MET A 1 9.92 30.77 -11.21
CA MET A 1 9.10 29.72 -10.58
C MET A 1 7.92 30.41 -9.95
N GLN A 2 6.85 30.55 -10.73
CA GLN A 2 5.61 31.13 -10.23
C GLN A 2 5.04 30.12 -9.26
N ASP A 3 4.90 30.55 -8.01
CA ASP A 3 4.17 29.80 -6.99
C ASP A 3 2.89 29.29 -7.63
N ALA A 4 2.75 27.96 -7.64
CA ALA A 4 1.44 27.34 -7.74
C ALA A 4 0.66 27.86 -6.52
N LYS A 5 0.12 29.08 -6.64
CA LYS A 5 -1.11 29.48 -6.01
C LYS A 5 -2.08 28.40 -6.44
N LEU A 6 -2.12 27.33 -5.63
CA LEU A 6 -3.21 26.40 -5.52
C LEU A 6 -4.43 27.30 -5.43
N ASN A 7 -5.05 27.54 -6.59
CA ASN A 7 -6.38 28.08 -6.73
C ASN A 7 -7.29 27.02 -6.13
N SER A 8 -7.24 26.95 -4.80
CA SER A 8 -7.95 25.96 -4.02
C SER A 8 -9.37 26.43 -3.94
N ASN A 9 -10.11 26.16 -5.01
CA ASN A 9 -11.55 26.27 -5.02
C ASN A 9 -12.06 25.50 -3.78
N PRO A 10 -12.75 26.16 -2.84
CA PRO A 10 -13.15 25.54 -1.58
C PRO A 10 -14.02 24.29 -1.80
N LEU A 11 -14.76 24.23 -2.91
CA LEU A 11 -15.55 23.08 -3.32
C LEU A 11 -14.68 21.84 -3.63
N ILE A 12 -13.50 22.05 -4.20
CA ILE A 12 -12.57 20.97 -4.55
C ILE A 12 -11.86 20.44 -3.29
N ARG A 13 -11.71 21.27 -2.26
CA ARG A 13 -11.16 20.84 -0.96
C ARG A 13 -12.20 20.12 -0.11
N SER A 14 -13.48 20.47 -0.22
CA SER A 14 -14.52 19.83 0.60
C SER A 14 -14.74 18.35 0.30
N VAL A 15 -14.29 17.88 -0.87
CA VAL A 15 -14.41 16.46 -1.25
C VAL A 15 -13.25 15.59 -0.77
N ILE A 16 -12.20 16.16 -0.18
CA ILE A 16 -11.09 15.40 0.39
C ILE A 16 -11.62 14.54 1.56
N HIS A 17 -11.16 13.29 1.66
CA HIS A 17 -11.63 12.27 2.59
C HIS A 17 -13.06 11.73 2.35
N THR A 18 -13.71 12.13 1.25
CA THR A 18 -14.97 11.53 0.82
C THR A 18 -14.72 10.40 -0.19
N SER A 19 -15.73 9.55 -0.43
CA SER A 19 -15.61 8.54 -1.48
C SER A 19 -15.62 9.18 -2.86
N PHE A 20 -14.82 8.67 -3.80
CA PHE A 20 -14.68 9.25 -5.14
C PHE A 20 -16.02 9.39 -5.87
N ARG A 21 -16.91 8.38 -5.78
CA ARG A 21 -18.27 8.48 -6.32
C ARG A 21 -19.07 9.65 -5.75
N THR A 22 -18.94 9.91 -4.45
CA THR A 22 -19.61 11.04 -3.79
C THR A 22 -18.99 12.36 -4.25
N ALA A 23 -17.66 12.45 -4.25
CA ALA A 23 -16.93 13.62 -4.73
C ALA A 23 -17.31 14.02 -6.16
N VAL A 24 -17.33 13.06 -7.08
CA VAL A 24 -17.68 13.25 -8.49
C VAL A 24 -19.11 13.74 -8.63
N ARG A 25 -20.06 13.10 -7.93
CA ARG A 25 -21.48 13.50 -7.94
C ARG A 25 -21.70 14.89 -7.38
N ASP A 26 -21.08 15.20 -6.25
CA ASP A 26 -21.26 16.47 -5.54
C ASP A 26 -20.64 17.65 -6.32
N LEU A 27 -19.61 17.39 -7.12
CA LEU A 27 -19.01 18.36 -8.04
C LEU A 27 -19.71 18.41 -9.42
N GLY A 28 -20.72 17.57 -9.66
CA GLY A 28 -21.47 17.54 -10.92
C GLY A 28 -20.73 16.89 -12.10
N PHE A 29 -19.69 16.09 -11.83
CA PHE A 29 -19.00 15.32 -12.86
C PHE A 29 -19.75 14.00 -13.15
N PRO A 30 -19.68 13.47 -14.38
CA PRO A 30 -20.20 12.15 -14.69
C PRO A 30 -19.33 11.06 -14.05
N GLU A 31 -19.92 9.89 -13.79
CA GLU A 31 -19.16 8.74 -13.28
C GLU A 31 -18.17 8.22 -14.34
N ILE A 32 -16.99 7.75 -13.91
CA ILE A 32 -15.96 7.22 -14.81
C ILE A 32 -16.45 5.94 -15.52
N PRO A 33 -16.49 5.90 -16.87
CA PRO A 33 -16.90 4.71 -17.60
C PRO A 33 -15.97 3.53 -17.30
N LYS A 34 -16.56 2.36 -17.01
CA LYS A 34 -15.82 1.12 -16.71
C LYS A 34 -14.80 0.80 -17.81
N ASP A 35 -15.23 0.83 -19.07
CA ASP A 35 -14.37 0.47 -20.22
C ASP A 35 -13.18 1.42 -20.38
N SER A 36 -13.37 2.73 -20.15
CA SER A 36 -12.28 3.70 -20.22
C SER A 36 -11.26 3.46 -19.11
N PHE A 37 -11.72 3.27 -17.88
CA PHE A 37 -10.86 2.97 -16.74
C PHE A 37 -10.06 1.68 -16.95
N GLN A 38 -10.72 0.60 -17.38
CA GLN A 38 -10.09 -0.69 -17.58
C GLN A 38 -9.00 -0.63 -18.65
N ARG A 39 -9.31 0.01 -19.80
CA ARG A 39 -8.35 0.19 -20.89
C ARG A 39 -7.11 0.95 -20.45
N GLU A 40 -7.27 2.00 -19.66
CA GLU A 40 -6.17 2.88 -19.26
C GLU A 40 -5.39 2.36 -18.04
N ILE A 41 -5.99 1.57 -17.15
CA ILE A 41 -5.29 0.99 -15.99
C ILE A 41 -4.47 -0.26 -16.38
N SER A 42 -4.90 -1.04 -17.38
CA SER A 42 -4.26 -2.30 -17.78
C SER A 42 -2.73 -2.21 -18.03
N PRO A 43 -2.20 -1.19 -18.73
CA PRO A 43 -0.75 -1.06 -18.91
C PRO A 43 0.02 -0.99 -17.59
N TYR A 44 -0.53 -0.35 -16.56
CA TYR A 44 0.10 -0.27 -15.23
C TYR A 44 0.04 -1.60 -14.48
N LEU A 45 -0.97 -2.43 -14.74
CA LEU A 45 -1.09 -3.75 -14.12
C LEU A 45 -0.15 -4.78 -14.77
N ARG A 46 0.20 -4.59 -16.04
CA ARG A 46 1.19 -5.42 -16.76
C ARG A 46 2.64 -5.06 -16.42
N ALA A 47 2.86 -3.92 -15.78
CA ALA A 47 4.21 -3.48 -15.43
C ALA A 47 4.84 -4.44 -14.41
N PRO A 48 6.16 -4.70 -14.50
CA PRO A 48 6.85 -5.55 -13.54
C PRO A 48 6.74 -4.95 -12.13
N GLY A 49 6.36 -5.78 -11.16
CA GLY A 49 6.13 -5.34 -9.78
C GLY A 49 4.70 -4.90 -9.48
N SER A 50 3.78 -4.96 -10.45
CA SER A 50 2.34 -4.84 -10.17
C SER A 50 1.91 -5.89 -9.13
N LEU A 51 1.10 -5.45 -8.17
CA LEU A 51 0.50 -6.34 -7.17
C LEU A 51 -0.83 -6.94 -7.66
N PHE A 52 -1.29 -6.57 -8.84
CA PHE A 52 -2.59 -6.98 -9.37
C PHE A 52 -2.41 -7.64 -10.73
N ASP A 53 -3.14 -8.73 -10.94
CA ASP A 53 -3.20 -9.41 -12.24
C ASP A 53 -4.09 -8.61 -13.21
N ASP A 54 -3.70 -8.52 -14.48
CA ASP A 54 -4.50 -7.89 -15.55
C ASP A 54 -5.61 -8.83 -16.05
N SER A 55 -6.43 -9.34 -15.12
CA SER A 55 -7.61 -10.16 -15.43
C SER A 55 -8.88 -9.29 -15.46
N PRO A 56 -9.90 -9.62 -16.27
CA PRO A 56 -11.13 -8.85 -16.34
C PRO A 56 -11.85 -8.76 -14.97
N GLU A 57 -11.77 -9.83 -14.16
CA GLU A 57 -12.32 -9.84 -12.81
C GLU A 57 -11.57 -8.89 -11.86
N THR A 58 -10.24 -8.87 -11.93
CA THR A 58 -9.42 -7.96 -11.11
C THR A 58 -9.69 -6.52 -11.51
N LEU A 59 -9.76 -6.23 -12.81
CA LEU A 59 -10.08 -4.91 -13.36
C LEU A 59 -11.45 -4.40 -12.89
N GLU A 60 -12.46 -5.26 -12.84
CA GLU A 60 -13.78 -4.93 -12.30
C GLU A 60 -13.76 -4.66 -10.79
N LYS A 61 -13.02 -5.48 -10.03
CA LYS A 61 -12.85 -5.26 -8.58
C LYS A 61 -12.12 -3.94 -8.31
N LEU A 62 -11.10 -3.62 -9.10
CA LEU A 62 -10.34 -2.37 -9.02
C LEU A 62 -11.22 -1.15 -9.35
N TRP A 63 -11.99 -1.20 -10.44
CA TRP A 63 -12.91 -0.11 -10.80
C TRP A 63 -13.91 0.19 -9.68
N ASN A 64 -14.55 -0.85 -9.14
CA ASN A 64 -15.46 -0.72 -8.00
C ASN A 64 -14.75 -0.20 -6.74
N ALA A 65 -13.52 -0.63 -6.49
CA ALA A 65 -12.72 -0.18 -5.36
C ALA A 65 -12.30 1.29 -5.48
N ILE A 66 -12.03 1.79 -6.68
CA ILE A 66 -11.70 3.20 -6.94
C ILE A 66 -12.95 4.07 -6.79
N LEU A 67 -14.10 3.65 -7.32
CA LEU A 67 -15.36 4.40 -7.13
C LEU A 67 -15.74 4.57 -5.66
N ARG A 68 -15.48 3.54 -4.84
CA ARG A 68 -15.70 3.57 -3.38
C ARG A 68 -14.49 4.11 -2.62
N GLY A 69 -13.38 4.34 -3.31
CA GLY A 69 -12.10 4.74 -2.75
C GLY A 69 -12.15 6.15 -2.19
N GLU A 70 -11.23 6.43 -1.27
CA GLU A 70 -11.13 7.73 -0.61
C GLU A 70 -10.36 8.71 -1.49
N VAL A 71 -10.88 9.93 -1.65
CA VAL A 71 -10.13 11.03 -2.29
C VAL A 71 -9.12 11.57 -1.29
N VAL A 72 -7.83 11.35 -1.55
CA VAL A 72 -6.74 11.74 -0.63
C VAL A 72 -6.29 13.18 -0.89
N VAL A 73 -6.20 13.56 -2.16
CA VAL A 73 -5.73 14.87 -2.60
C VAL A 73 -6.49 15.27 -3.86
N THR A 74 -6.71 16.57 -4.03
CA THR A 74 -7.24 17.17 -5.25
C THR A 74 -6.31 18.30 -5.71
N GLU A 75 -6.04 18.35 -7.01
CA GLU A 75 -5.20 19.37 -7.65
C GLU A 75 -5.94 19.95 -8.85
N MET A 76 -5.64 21.20 -9.19
CA MET A 76 -6.15 21.87 -10.40
C MET A 76 -4.94 22.28 -11.25
N GLU A 77 -4.83 21.70 -12.43
CA GLU A 77 -3.73 21.90 -13.38
C GLU A 77 -4.32 22.53 -14.66
N GLY A 78 -4.35 23.86 -14.70
CA GLY A 78 -5.06 24.60 -15.75
C GLY A 78 -6.57 24.35 -15.67
N ASP A 79 -7.13 23.79 -16.74
CA ASP A 79 -8.55 23.38 -16.82
C ASP A 79 -8.76 21.89 -16.47
N THR A 80 -7.71 21.22 -15.99
CA THR A 80 -7.77 19.81 -15.59
C THR A 80 -7.94 19.72 -14.08
N ILE A 81 -8.92 18.94 -13.64
CA ILE A 81 -9.09 18.62 -12.22
C ILE A 81 -8.54 17.22 -11.98
N VAL A 82 -7.62 17.11 -11.04
CA VAL A 82 -6.92 15.87 -10.73
C VAL A 82 -7.32 15.38 -9.34
N PHE A 83 -7.65 14.11 -9.25
CA PHE A 83 -8.02 13.40 -8.03
C PHE A 83 -7.00 12.30 -7.76
N TYR A 84 -6.47 12.28 -6.54
CA TYR A 84 -5.68 11.16 -6.03
C TYR A 84 -6.60 10.28 -5.22
N VAL A 85 -6.95 9.12 -5.76
CA VAL A 85 -7.95 8.22 -5.19
C VAL A 85 -7.28 6.96 -4.68
N ARG A 86 -7.58 6.62 -3.42
CA ARG A 86 -7.11 5.40 -2.77
C ARG A 86 -8.20 4.34 -2.77
N GLY A 87 -8.03 3.31 -3.59
CA GLY A 87 -8.87 2.12 -3.62
C GLY A 87 -8.24 0.95 -2.87
N SER A 88 -9.06 0.04 -2.34
CA SER A 88 -8.59 -1.20 -1.72
C SER A 88 -9.34 -2.42 -2.23
N VAL A 89 -8.61 -3.45 -2.64
CA VAL A 89 -9.14 -4.76 -3.03
C VAL A 89 -8.51 -5.81 -2.12
N GLY A 90 -9.29 -6.32 -1.17
CA GLY A 90 -8.79 -7.22 -0.13
C GLY A 90 -7.71 -6.55 0.73
N GLN A 91 -6.51 -7.12 0.75
CA GLN A 91 -5.36 -6.59 1.50
C GLN A 91 -4.46 -5.68 0.65
N ARG A 92 -4.76 -5.50 -0.63
CA ARG A 92 -3.96 -4.70 -1.55
C ARG A 92 -4.60 -3.32 -1.70
N VAL A 93 -3.77 -2.30 -1.64
CA VAL A 93 -4.17 -0.89 -1.79
C VAL A 93 -3.56 -0.36 -3.07
N LEU A 94 -4.34 0.44 -3.78
CA LEU A 94 -3.99 1.08 -5.04
C LEU A 94 -4.30 2.58 -4.90
N ASP A 95 -3.27 3.42 -5.02
CA ASP A 95 -3.42 4.87 -5.13
C ASP A 95 -3.31 5.26 -6.61
N VAL A 96 -4.36 5.87 -7.18
CA VAL A 96 -4.47 6.22 -8.60
C VAL A 96 -4.64 7.73 -8.76
N ARG A 97 -3.97 8.32 -9.76
CA ARG A 97 -4.17 9.70 -10.20
C ARG A 97 -5.18 9.70 -11.37
N LEU A 98 -6.36 10.26 -11.12
CA LEU A 98 -7.43 10.42 -12.10
C LEU A 98 -7.54 11.89 -12.51
N ALA A 99 -7.60 12.17 -13.80
CA ALA A 99 -7.76 13.52 -14.34
C ALA A 99 -9.09 13.63 -15.08
N TRP A 100 -9.80 14.72 -14.84
CA TRP A 100 -10.96 15.14 -15.62
C TRP A 100 -10.56 16.32 -16.50
N HIS A 101 -10.58 16.12 -17.81
CA HIS A 101 -10.25 17.13 -18.81
C HIS A 101 -11.08 16.91 -20.08
N GLY A 102 -11.57 17.98 -20.69
CA GLY A 102 -12.28 17.89 -21.98
C GLY A 102 -13.49 16.95 -21.97
N LEU A 103 -14.23 16.89 -20.85
CA LEU A 103 -15.38 15.99 -20.64
C LEU A 103 -15.03 14.49 -20.63
N GLN A 104 -13.77 14.13 -20.42
CA GLN A 104 -13.33 12.74 -20.35
C GLN A 104 -12.50 12.48 -19.09
N TRP A 105 -12.68 11.28 -18.55
CA TRP A 105 -11.88 10.77 -17.44
C TRP A 105 -10.67 10.04 -17.98
N HIS A 106 -9.52 10.36 -17.40
CA HIS A 106 -8.25 9.70 -17.70
C HIS A 106 -7.56 9.19 -16.44
N VAL A 107 -7.03 7.98 -16.52
CA VAL A 107 -6.09 7.40 -15.56
C VAL A 107 -4.69 7.88 -15.94
N THR A 108 -4.24 8.95 -15.31
CA THR A 108 -2.95 9.57 -15.65
C THR A 108 -1.77 8.74 -15.15
N SER A 109 -1.89 8.15 -13.96
CA SER A 109 -0.85 7.28 -13.40
C SER A 109 -1.36 6.43 -12.23
N VAL A 110 -0.69 5.30 -12.02
CA VAL A 110 -0.75 4.59 -10.73
C VAL A 110 0.37 5.13 -9.85
N VAL A 111 -0.03 5.76 -8.74
CA VAL A 111 0.90 6.40 -7.81
C VAL A 111 1.59 5.34 -6.96
N SER A 112 0.84 4.41 -6.38
CA SER A 112 1.43 3.33 -5.60
C SER A 112 0.55 2.08 -5.54
N MET A 113 1.21 0.94 -5.36
CA MET A 113 0.58 -0.34 -5.04
C MET A 113 1.28 -0.91 -3.81
N TYR A 114 0.53 -1.26 -2.77
CA TYR A 114 1.11 -1.86 -1.57
C TYR A 114 0.15 -2.79 -0.84
N HIS A 115 0.71 -3.70 -0.04
CA HIS A 115 -0.07 -4.53 0.87
C HIS A 115 -0.34 -3.75 2.16
N ARG A 116 -1.59 -3.68 2.60
CA ARG A 116 -1.95 -3.15 3.90
C ARG A 116 -1.73 -4.25 4.94
N PRO A 117 -0.81 -4.07 5.90
CA PRO A 117 -0.59 -5.08 6.93
C PRO A 117 -1.87 -5.28 7.74
N LEU A 118 -2.33 -6.53 7.80
CA LEU A 118 -3.55 -6.96 8.52
C LEU A 118 -3.55 -6.61 10.01
N LEU A 119 -2.37 -6.35 10.59
CA LEU A 119 -2.15 -6.21 12.03
C LEU A 119 -2.86 -5.02 12.70
N ARG A 120 -3.52 -4.13 11.94
CA ARG A 120 -4.17 -2.92 12.47
C ARG A 120 -5.68 -2.88 12.24
N TRP A 121 -6.31 -4.02 12.02
CA TRP A 121 -7.75 -4.03 11.89
C TRP A 121 -8.40 -4.02 13.27
N ASN A 122 -9.07 -2.91 13.62
CA ASN A 122 -9.74 -2.74 14.92
C ASN A 122 -10.75 -3.87 15.23
N TRP A 123 -11.32 -4.54 14.23
CA TRP A 123 -12.18 -5.70 14.47
C TRP A 123 -11.39 -6.92 14.94
N PHE A 124 -10.14 -7.10 14.49
CA PHE A 124 -9.30 -8.20 14.94
C PHE A 124 -8.97 -8.04 16.42
N TYR A 125 -8.66 -6.82 16.86
CA TYR A 125 -8.53 -6.51 18.29
C TYR A 125 -9.83 -6.73 19.07
N ARG A 126 -10.99 -6.37 18.50
CA ARG A 126 -12.30 -6.62 19.13
C ARG A 126 -12.61 -8.11 19.25
N ILE A 127 -12.33 -8.92 18.24
CA ILE A 127 -12.52 -10.37 18.28
C ILE A 127 -11.51 -11.02 19.22
N ALA A 128 -10.23 -10.65 19.15
CA ALA A 128 -9.21 -11.15 20.07
C ALA A 128 -9.56 -10.82 21.52
N PHE A 129 -10.08 -9.62 21.79
CA PHE A 129 -10.58 -9.24 23.10
C PHE A 129 -11.78 -10.10 23.51
N ALA A 130 -12.78 -10.27 22.65
CA ALA A 130 -13.94 -11.12 22.93
C ALA A 130 -13.53 -12.59 23.23
N VAL A 131 -12.61 -13.16 22.42
CA VAL A 131 -12.06 -14.50 22.64
C VAL A 131 -11.30 -14.55 23.97
N SER A 132 -10.50 -13.53 24.29
CA SER A 132 -9.75 -13.48 25.56
C SER A 132 -10.66 -13.45 26.78
N VAL A 133 -11.79 -12.75 26.72
CA VAL A 133 -12.79 -12.71 27.80
C VAL A 133 -13.44 -14.07 28.00
N VAL A 134 -13.77 -14.78 26.92
CA VAL A 134 -14.33 -16.15 27.00
C VAL A 134 -13.33 -17.11 27.62
N VAL A 135 -12.06 -17.09 27.18
CA VAL A 135 -11.01 -17.95 27.74
C VAL A 135 -10.77 -17.64 29.22
N ALA A 136 -10.71 -16.37 29.60
CA ALA A 136 -10.59 -15.96 31.00
C ALA A 136 -11.77 -16.44 31.85
N GLY A 137 -13.00 -16.37 31.30
CA GLY A 137 -14.20 -16.90 31.94
C GLY A 137 -14.15 -18.42 32.15
N ILE A 138 -13.67 -19.18 31.16
CA ILE A 138 -13.52 -20.65 31.27
C ILE A 138 -12.45 -21.01 32.31
N ILE A 139 -11.31 -20.33 32.31
CA ILE A 139 -10.24 -20.56 33.31
C ILE A 139 -10.73 -20.18 34.71
N GLY A 140 -11.40 -19.03 34.85
CA GLY A 140 -11.99 -18.61 36.12
C GLY A 140 -13.03 -19.60 36.63
N TYR A 141 -13.90 -20.10 35.74
CA TYR A 141 -14.86 -21.15 36.09
C TYR A 141 -14.17 -22.47 36.47
N ALA A 142 -13.11 -22.90 35.79
CA ALA A 142 -12.40 -24.13 36.13
C ALA A 142 -11.66 -24.05 37.49
N VAL A 143 -11.09 -22.87 37.81
CA VAL A 143 -10.38 -22.64 39.08
C VAL A 143 -11.34 -22.44 40.25
N HIS A 144 -12.55 -21.92 40.01
CA HIS A 144 -13.56 -21.70 41.04
C HIS A 144 -14.73 -22.67 40.99
N ALA A 145 -14.67 -23.67 40.10
CA ALA A 145 -15.60 -24.79 40.13
C ALA A 145 -15.49 -25.39 41.52
N PRO A 146 -16.59 -25.44 42.29
CA PRO A 146 -16.56 -26.06 43.61
C PRO A 146 -16.00 -27.45 43.40
N GLN A 147 -14.86 -27.73 44.03
CA GLN A 147 -14.30 -29.07 44.13
C GLN A 147 -15.37 -29.91 44.81
N SER A 148 -16.27 -30.46 43.99
CA SER A 148 -17.25 -31.42 44.43
C SER A 148 -16.41 -32.54 44.97
N ALA A 149 -16.47 -32.66 46.29
CA ALA A 149 -15.65 -33.52 47.11
C ALA A 149 -15.38 -34.83 46.38
N SER A 150 -14.09 -35.15 46.25
CA SER A 150 -13.62 -36.50 46.01
C SER A 150 -14.40 -37.45 46.91
N LYS A 151 -15.38 -38.15 46.34
CA LYS A 151 -15.93 -39.34 46.97
C LYS A 151 -14.77 -40.32 47.09
N PRO A 152 -14.47 -40.86 48.28
CA PRO A 152 -13.44 -41.87 48.42
C PRO A 152 -13.85 -43.10 47.60
N ALA A 153 -12.86 -43.67 46.93
CA ALA A 153 -12.98 -44.95 46.24
C ALA A 153 -13.30 -46.04 47.28
N THR A 154 -14.56 -46.45 47.34
CA THR A 154 -14.95 -47.69 48.01
C THR A 154 -14.85 -48.81 47.00
N ALA A 155 -13.93 -49.75 47.27
CA ALA A 155 -13.82 -51.01 46.56
C ALA A 155 -15.15 -51.79 46.65
N SER A 156 -15.67 -52.21 45.50
CA SER A 156 -16.61 -53.33 45.42
C SER A 156 -16.12 -54.30 44.35
N THR A 157 -15.57 -55.40 44.85
CA THR A 157 -15.21 -56.61 44.14
C THR A 157 -16.48 -57.36 43.70
N GLY A 158 -16.46 -57.91 42.48
CA GLY A 158 -17.41 -58.90 41.94
C GLY A 158 -18.45 -58.31 40.99
N GLN A 159 -18.90 -58.97 39.92
CA GLN A 159 -18.71 -60.33 39.38
C GLN A 159 -19.67 -60.40 38.16
N TRP A 160 -19.12 -60.69 36.97
CA TRP A 160 -19.68 -61.40 35.80
C TRP A 160 -21.01 -61.02 35.09
N ASP A 161 -20.92 -61.03 33.75
CA ASP A 161 -21.94 -61.33 32.72
C ASP A 161 -23.10 -60.32 32.50
N SER A 162 -23.58 -60.01 31.30
CA SER A 162 -23.50 -60.64 29.97
C SER A 162 -23.87 -59.64 28.86
N VAL A 163 -23.30 -59.88 27.68
CA VAL A 163 -23.84 -59.73 26.30
C VAL A 163 -25.23 -59.06 26.17
N THR A 164 -25.37 -58.03 25.32
CA THR A 164 -26.21 -58.08 24.09
C THR A 164 -26.01 -56.83 23.21
N THR A 165 -25.79 -57.17 21.95
CA THR A 165 -25.60 -56.45 20.69
C THR A 165 -26.71 -55.45 20.33
N GLY A 166 -26.34 -54.34 19.65
CA GLY A 166 -27.28 -53.37 19.05
C GLY A 166 -26.53 -52.19 18.41
N VAL A 167 -25.77 -52.40 17.33
CA VAL A 167 -26.16 -52.15 15.92
C VAL A 167 -26.18 -50.67 15.52
N GLY A 168 -25.22 -50.31 14.65
CA GLY A 168 -25.34 -49.32 13.58
C GLY A 168 -24.87 -47.90 13.91
N GLN A 169 -24.15 -47.16 13.06
CA GLN A 169 -23.60 -47.33 11.71
C GLN A 169 -22.43 -46.31 11.60
N ALA A 170 -21.21 -46.80 11.34
CA ALA A 170 -20.53 -46.72 10.04
C ALA A 170 -20.14 -45.31 9.57
N LYS A 171 -18.93 -44.94 10.00
CA LYS A 171 -18.01 -43.99 9.37
C LYS A 171 -17.35 -44.70 8.18
N THR A 172 -17.43 -44.12 6.98
CA THR A 172 -16.60 -44.58 5.86
C THR A 172 -15.86 -43.39 5.24
N THR A 173 -14.57 -43.37 5.53
CA THR A 173 -13.52 -42.65 4.81
C THR A 173 -12.98 -43.58 3.74
N VAL A 174 -12.91 -43.15 2.47
CA VAL A 174 -12.06 -43.78 1.45
C VAL A 174 -11.44 -42.70 0.58
N ASN A 175 -10.11 -42.58 0.68
CA ASN A 175 -9.23 -42.03 -0.34
C ASN A 175 -9.15 -43.03 -1.49
N THR A 176 -9.08 -42.62 -2.76
CA THR A 176 -8.24 -43.30 -3.79
C THR A 176 -7.95 -42.38 -4.98
N THR A 177 -6.66 -42.26 -5.24
CA THR A 177 -5.92 -41.64 -6.35
C THR A 177 -6.08 -42.41 -7.66
N THR A 178 -6.11 -41.75 -8.83
CA THR A 178 -5.35 -42.19 -10.03
C THR A 178 -5.30 -41.13 -11.13
N ASN A 179 -4.07 -40.83 -11.57
CA ASN A 179 -3.71 -40.12 -12.80
C ASN A 179 -4.08 -40.97 -14.03
N THR A 180 -4.45 -40.38 -15.17
CA THR A 180 -3.98 -40.88 -16.48
C THR A 180 -3.94 -39.77 -17.54
N THR A 181 -2.75 -39.65 -18.10
CA THR A 181 -2.27 -38.85 -19.23
C THR A 181 -2.80 -39.36 -20.57
N THR A 182 -3.18 -38.48 -21.50
CA THR A 182 -2.89 -38.68 -22.94
C THR A 182 -3.07 -37.40 -23.74
N SER A 183 -1.96 -36.82 -24.20
CA SER A 183 -1.95 -35.94 -25.38
C SER A 183 -0.61 -36.14 -26.07
N ALA A 184 -0.65 -36.86 -27.18
CA ALA A 184 0.46 -37.02 -28.09
C ALA A 184 0.42 -35.89 -29.13
N VAL A 185 1.56 -35.23 -29.28
CA VAL A 185 1.97 -34.39 -30.42
C VAL A 185 2.37 -35.35 -31.57
N PRO A 186 2.34 -34.97 -32.86
CA PRO A 186 3.60 -34.51 -33.46
C PRO A 186 3.51 -33.45 -34.58
N GLN A 187 4.54 -32.57 -34.57
CA GLN A 187 5.37 -32.08 -35.70
C GLN A 187 4.69 -31.23 -36.80
N THR A 188 5.32 -30.32 -37.55
CA THR A 188 6.70 -30.07 -38.03
C THR A 188 6.62 -28.64 -38.62
N GLY A 189 7.59 -27.73 -38.66
CA GLY A 189 9.04 -27.76 -38.53
C GLY A 189 9.64 -26.67 -39.45
N ASN A 190 10.92 -26.38 -39.20
CA ASN A 190 11.91 -25.67 -40.03
C ASN A 190 12.11 -24.17 -39.84
N ASP A 191 12.99 -23.84 -38.90
CA ASP A 191 14.40 -23.47 -39.15
C ASP A 191 14.73 -22.82 -40.51
N THR A 192 15.46 -21.70 -40.49
CA THR A 192 16.93 -21.69 -40.66
C THR A 192 17.47 -20.24 -40.56
N SER A 193 18.43 -20.07 -39.64
CA SER A 193 19.74 -19.37 -39.71
C SER A 193 19.98 -18.31 -40.80
N ALA A 194 20.86 -17.31 -40.68
CA ALA A 194 21.86 -16.88 -39.70
C ALA A 194 22.48 -15.54 -40.20
N ALA A 195 23.27 -14.92 -39.32
CA ALA A 195 24.59 -14.32 -39.57
C ALA A 195 24.78 -12.79 -39.44
N SER A 196 25.79 -12.49 -38.60
CA SER A 196 26.81 -11.42 -38.70
C SER A 196 26.41 -9.96 -38.50
N ASP A 197 27.21 -9.06 -37.90
CA ASP A 197 28.56 -9.09 -37.33
C ASP A 197 28.66 -7.82 -36.44
N ASN A 198 29.17 -7.90 -35.21
CA ASN A 198 30.52 -7.47 -34.80
C ASN A 198 30.91 -6.03 -35.19
N THR A 199 31.14 -5.14 -34.20
CA THR A 199 32.25 -4.17 -34.20
C THR A 199 32.48 -3.61 -32.78
N THR A 200 33.67 -3.92 -32.27
CA THR A 200 34.34 -3.39 -31.08
C THR A 200 34.88 -1.97 -31.35
N SER A 201 34.93 -1.09 -30.33
CA SER A 201 36.04 -0.12 -30.17
C SER A 201 36.11 0.47 -28.75
N ASN A 202 37.21 0.14 -28.07
CA ASN A 202 37.79 0.87 -26.94
C ASN A 202 38.16 2.29 -27.37
N THR A 203 38.10 3.27 -26.46
CA THR A 203 39.12 4.33 -26.37
C THR A 203 39.26 4.83 -24.94
N THR A 204 40.42 4.54 -24.37
CA THR A 204 41.00 5.13 -23.16
C THR A 204 41.59 6.50 -23.50
N GLY A 205 41.38 7.51 -22.65
CA GLY A 205 42.01 8.82 -22.77
C GLY A 205 42.05 9.55 -21.43
N ASN A 206 43.23 9.57 -20.82
CA ASN A 206 43.60 10.25 -19.57
C ASN A 206 44.24 11.62 -19.89
N SER A 207 43.96 12.67 -19.12
CA SER A 207 44.72 13.94 -18.92
C SER A 207 43.90 14.83 -17.96
N THR A 208 44.18 14.93 -16.65
CA THR A 208 45.23 15.68 -15.90
C THR A 208 45.15 17.21 -16.00
N SER A 209 45.27 17.85 -14.82
CA SER A 209 45.44 19.30 -14.50
C SER A 209 44.19 20.18 -14.68
N GLY A 210 43.81 21.08 -13.78
CA GLY A 210 44.42 21.69 -12.60
C GLY A 210 43.74 23.06 -12.48
N GLY A 211 42.93 23.28 -11.44
CA GLY A 211 42.04 24.45 -11.35
C GLY A 211 41.63 24.76 -9.92
N THR A 212 42.62 25.19 -9.15
CA THR A 212 42.60 26.23 -8.11
C THR A 212 41.23 26.67 -7.57
N GLY A 213 40.96 26.31 -6.32
CA GLY A 213 40.48 27.21 -5.27
C GLY A 213 39.27 28.10 -5.57
N HIS A 214 38.09 27.61 -5.20
CA HIS A 214 37.19 28.45 -4.41
C HIS A 214 36.52 27.62 -3.32
N SER A 215 37.30 27.37 -2.27
CA SER A 215 36.79 27.04 -0.94
C SER A 215 36.07 28.27 -0.39
N THR A 216 34.90 28.60 -0.91
CA THR A 216 33.94 29.38 -0.14
C THR A 216 33.37 28.44 0.89
N SER A 217 33.98 28.44 2.08
CA SER A 217 33.32 28.08 3.31
C SER A 217 32.14 29.06 3.51
N SER A 218 31.07 28.89 2.75
CA SER A 218 29.78 29.40 3.18
C SER A 218 29.47 28.63 4.45
N SER A 219 29.36 29.32 5.57
CA SER A 219 28.75 28.77 6.78
C SER A 219 27.41 28.16 6.35
N ALA A 220 27.41 26.83 6.18
CA ALA A 220 26.31 26.07 5.62
C ALA A 220 25.09 26.27 6.53
N SER A 221 24.28 27.25 6.15
CA SER A 221 23.19 27.76 6.98
C SER A 221 22.17 26.65 7.08
N ALA A 222 21.97 26.14 8.29
CA ALA A 222 21.02 25.06 8.48
C ALA A 222 19.60 25.57 8.19
N TYR A 223 18.88 24.86 7.32
CA TYR A 223 17.50 25.17 6.98
C TYR A 223 16.60 24.68 8.08
N THR A 224 15.70 25.54 8.56
CA THR A 224 14.83 25.19 9.67
C THR A 224 13.36 25.24 9.26
N PHE A 225 12.63 24.17 9.53
CA PHE A 225 11.20 24.06 9.27
C PHE A 225 10.44 23.81 10.57
N THR A 226 9.34 24.52 10.77
CA THR A 226 8.48 24.34 11.95
C THR A 226 7.18 23.68 11.53
N LEU A 227 7.04 22.39 11.84
CA LEU A 227 5.83 21.62 11.59
C LEU A 227 4.81 21.91 12.69
N LYS A 228 3.72 22.61 12.36
CA LYS A 228 2.62 22.88 13.29
C LYS A 228 1.70 21.67 13.42
N PRO A 229 1.01 21.48 14.57
CA PRO A 229 -0.07 20.50 14.67
C PRO A 229 -1.13 20.72 13.58
N GLY A 230 -1.48 19.67 12.85
CA GLY A 230 -2.46 19.74 11.75
C GLY A 230 -1.92 20.22 10.40
N MET A 231 -0.65 20.64 10.31
CA MET A 231 0.02 20.94 9.04
C MET A 231 0.24 19.64 8.25
N SER A 232 0.12 19.71 6.92
CA SER A 232 0.27 18.53 6.08
C SER A 232 1.75 18.15 5.96
N ILE A 233 2.02 16.86 5.78
CA ILE A 233 3.39 16.40 5.46
C ILE A 233 3.83 16.89 4.08
N HIS A 234 2.88 17.13 3.19
CA HIS A 234 3.14 17.74 1.89
C HIS A 234 3.84 19.09 2.05
N ASP A 235 3.45 19.91 3.04
CA ASP A 235 4.10 21.20 3.31
C ASP A 235 5.59 21.05 3.67
N LEU A 236 5.94 19.97 4.39
CA LEU A 236 7.34 19.63 4.68
C LEU A 236 8.08 19.22 3.41
N SER A 237 7.49 18.38 2.56
CA SER A 237 8.10 17.95 1.30
C SER A 237 8.29 19.11 0.33
N VAL A 238 7.33 20.03 0.26
CA VAL A 238 7.42 21.27 -0.52
C VAL A 238 8.56 22.14 -0.02
N PHE A 239 8.69 22.30 1.31
CA PHE A 239 9.82 23.03 1.90
C PHE A 239 11.17 22.41 1.54
N LEU A 240 11.30 21.08 1.68
CA LEU A 240 12.54 20.38 1.36
C LEU A 240 12.93 20.52 -0.11
N HIS A 241 11.95 20.46 -1.01
CA HIS A 241 12.16 20.65 -2.45
C HIS A 241 12.53 22.09 -2.78
N ALA A 242 11.83 23.08 -2.21
CA ALA A 242 12.07 24.50 -2.44
C ALA A 242 13.48 24.94 -2.02
N HIS A 243 14.01 24.33 -0.96
CA HIS A 243 15.38 24.56 -0.48
C HIS A 243 16.43 23.63 -1.10
N GLN A 244 16.07 22.87 -2.14
CA GLN A 244 16.97 21.95 -2.86
C GLN A 244 17.63 20.90 -1.94
N LEU A 245 16.98 20.56 -0.83
CA LEU A 245 17.42 19.48 0.07
C LEU A 245 17.07 18.10 -0.51
N ILE A 246 16.07 18.06 -1.38
CA ILE A 246 15.71 16.91 -2.20
C ILE A 246 15.65 17.34 -3.67
N HIS A 247 16.10 16.46 -4.56
CA HIS A 247 16.02 16.68 -6.01
C HIS A 247 14.71 16.15 -6.63
N GLU A 248 14.03 15.26 -5.91
CA GLU A 248 12.77 14.67 -6.35
C GLU A 248 11.60 15.64 -6.10
N PRO A 249 10.55 15.64 -6.94
CA PRO A 249 9.33 16.41 -6.71
C PRO A 249 8.72 16.12 -5.32
N ALA A 250 8.12 17.13 -4.70
CA ALA A 250 7.53 17.02 -3.36
C ALA A 250 6.54 15.84 -3.21
N VAL A 251 5.74 15.57 -4.24
CA VAL A 251 4.78 14.46 -4.27
C VAL A 251 5.47 13.08 -4.22
N GLN A 252 6.62 12.92 -4.89
CA GLN A 252 7.38 11.67 -4.84
C GLN A 252 7.98 11.47 -3.45
N PHE A 253 8.48 12.53 -2.84
CA PHE A 253 9.01 12.48 -1.48
C PHE A 253 7.91 12.21 -0.43
N ASP A 254 6.68 12.72 -0.62
CA ASP A 254 5.53 12.37 0.21
C ASP A 254 5.25 10.87 0.21
N MET A 255 5.34 10.23 -0.95
CA MET A 255 5.18 8.79 -1.04
C MET A 255 6.27 8.06 -0.27
N VAL A 256 7.52 8.54 -0.32
CA VAL A 256 8.63 7.98 0.44
C VAL A 256 8.35 8.08 1.94
N LEU A 257 7.86 9.22 2.42
CA LEU A 257 7.50 9.42 3.83
C LEU A 257 6.35 8.49 4.25
N LYS A 258 5.33 8.33 3.41
CA LYS A 258 4.20 7.41 3.63
C LYS A 258 4.66 5.95 3.66
N ASN A 259 5.52 5.54 2.72
CA ASN A 259 6.08 4.19 2.65
C ASN A 259 6.96 3.87 3.87
N ALA A 260 7.66 4.88 4.40
CA ALA A 260 8.42 4.76 5.64
C ALA A 260 7.56 4.76 6.92
N GLY A 261 6.23 4.95 6.81
CA GLY A 261 5.32 5.05 7.95
C GLY A 261 5.52 6.33 8.78
N LEU A 262 6.17 7.35 8.21
CA LEU A 262 6.41 8.63 8.87
C LEU A 262 5.19 9.53 8.84
N ASP A 263 4.20 9.23 8.00
CA ASP A 263 2.98 10.02 7.84
C ASP A 263 2.15 10.17 9.14
N ARG A 264 2.22 9.17 10.03
CA ARG A 264 1.48 9.13 11.29
C ARG A 264 2.35 9.29 12.52
N THR A 265 3.67 9.24 12.36
CA THR A 265 4.63 9.22 13.48
C THR A 265 5.43 10.51 13.59
N ILE A 266 5.39 11.37 12.56
CA ILE A 266 6.02 12.68 12.61
C ILE A 266 5.40 13.55 13.71
N ARG A 267 6.25 14.17 14.54
CA ARG A 267 5.80 15.01 15.66
C ARG A 267 5.82 16.48 15.26
N PRO A 268 4.85 17.30 15.70
CA PRO A 268 4.95 18.75 15.55
C PRO A 268 6.21 19.29 16.25
N GLY A 269 6.87 20.27 15.65
CA GLY A 269 8.08 20.88 16.20
C GLY A 269 9.05 21.41 15.15
N ARG A 270 10.24 21.80 15.59
CA ARG A 270 11.27 22.43 14.76
C ARG A 270 12.27 21.39 14.24
N TYR A 271 12.38 21.27 12.93
CA TYR A 271 13.29 20.36 12.24
C TYR A 271 14.40 21.15 11.55
N THR A 272 15.64 20.69 11.71
CA THR A 272 16.82 21.38 11.19
C THR A 272 17.54 20.48 10.20
N PHE A 273 17.68 20.96 8.97
CA PHE A 273 18.30 20.25 7.85
C PHE A 273 19.58 20.96 7.44
N LYS A 274 20.61 20.20 7.11
CA LYS A 274 21.87 20.74 6.57
C LYS A 274 21.86 20.60 5.05
N PRO A 275 22.44 21.55 4.31
CA PRO A 275 22.64 21.38 2.87
C PRO A 275 23.49 20.14 2.58
N GLY A 276 23.20 19.46 1.48
CA GLY A 276 23.91 18.24 1.07
C GLY A 276 23.55 16.99 1.87
N MET A 277 22.52 17.03 2.73
CA MET A 277 22.01 15.83 3.36
C MET A 277 21.46 14.85 2.32
N THR A 278 21.78 13.56 2.46
CA THR A 278 21.18 12.52 1.64
C THR A 278 19.73 12.27 2.04
N LYS A 279 18.95 11.68 1.13
CA LYS A 279 17.55 11.27 1.39
C LYS A 279 17.41 10.45 2.68
N SER A 280 18.32 9.51 2.93
CA SER A 280 18.31 8.69 4.15
C SER A 280 18.62 9.50 5.41
N GLN A 281 19.50 10.50 5.35
CA GLN A 281 19.77 11.41 6.46
C GLN A 281 18.57 12.30 6.78
N ILE A 282 17.88 12.81 5.75
CA ILE A 282 16.65 13.59 5.93
C ILE A 282 15.57 12.75 6.60
N LEU A 283 15.35 11.52 6.13
CA LEU A 283 14.41 10.58 6.75
C LEU A 283 14.79 10.27 8.21
N HIS A 284 16.08 10.16 8.50
CA HIS A 284 16.56 9.94 9.86
C HIS A 284 16.25 11.14 10.78
N VAL A 285 16.50 12.37 10.34
CA VAL A 285 16.18 13.60 11.09
C VAL A 285 14.67 13.68 11.37
N ILE A 286 13.84 13.36 10.38
CA ILE A 286 12.38 13.34 10.55
C ILE A 286 11.97 12.27 11.56
N LYS A 287 12.58 11.08 11.49
CA LYS A 287 12.30 9.96 12.40
C LYS A 287 12.78 10.20 13.83
N SER A 288 13.91 10.89 14.03
CA SER A 288 14.41 11.25 15.37
C SER A 288 13.51 12.25 16.09
N GLY A 289 12.65 12.96 15.34
CA GLY A 289 11.77 13.99 15.87
C GLY A 289 12.40 15.38 15.88
N PRO A 290 11.65 16.39 16.34
CA PRO A 290 12.09 17.78 16.32
C PRO A 290 13.25 18.02 17.28
N SER A 291 14.09 19.01 16.96
CA SER A 291 15.06 19.53 17.91
C SER A 291 14.33 20.07 19.14
N LYS A 292 14.88 19.80 20.32
CA LYS A 292 14.49 20.50 21.55
C LYS A 292 14.82 21.98 21.44
#